data_AF-A0A968N7U4-F1
#
_entry.id   AF-A0A968N7U4-F1
#
_cell.length_a   1.000
_cell.length_b   1.000
_cell.length_c   1.000
_cell.angle_alpha   90.00
_cell.angle_beta   90.00
_cell.angle_gamma   90.00
#
_symmetry.space_group_name_H-M   'P 1'
#
loop_
_entity.id
_entity.type
_entity.pdbx_description
1 polymer ?
#
loop_
_entity_poly.entity_id
_entity_poly.type
_entity_poly.pdbx_seq_one_letter_code
_entity_poly.pdbx_strand_id
1 'polypeptide(L)'
;MTHLMHPNHYTIFPLSAILTSTVLGLISGGSFIWSPPERAWDHLIAAFLWVLMVTTGTGLARSFLTRLGRNEWQRGWRLGFEIAFPATTCFLLALALVSAQGGATAMMESGMIVNGRPNVLHLAPLFYSMAALPMLLTGPGFVLTSPYRVRAEPTP
;
A
#
# COMPACT_ATOMS: atom_id res chain seq x y z
N MET A 1 10.22 38.24 -2.22
CA MET A 1 9.52 37.38 -3.20
C MET A 1 9.54 35.95 -2.67
N THR A 2 8.52 35.61 -1.89
CA THR A 2 8.29 34.27 -1.35
C THR A 2 7.68 33.41 -2.46
N HIS A 3 8.48 32.53 -3.05
CA HIS A 3 8.00 31.44 -3.88
C HIS A 3 7.14 30.54 -2.98
N LEU A 4 5.83 30.81 -2.91
CA LEU A 4 4.84 29.88 -2.40
C LEU A 4 4.96 28.62 -3.27
N MET A 5 5.62 27.59 -2.74
CA MET A 5 5.54 26.24 -3.30
C MET A 5 4.08 25.84 -3.25
N HIS A 6 3.38 26.03 -4.37
CA HIS A 6 2.10 25.39 -4.58
C HIS A 6 2.38 23.89 -4.48
N PRO A 7 1.85 23.18 -3.47
CA PRO A 7 2.15 21.77 -3.31
C PRO A 7 1.60 21.06 -4.54
N ASN A 8 2.51 20.58 -5.39
CA ASN A 8 2.18 19.85 -6.60
C ASN A 8 1.26 18.70 -6.18
N HIS A 9 -0.01 18.74 -6.60
CA HIS A 9 -0.99 17.72 -6.23
C HIS A 9 -0.48 16.29 -6.58
N TYR A 10 0.44 16.20 -7.55
CA TYR A 10 1.17 15.00 -7.94
C TYR A 10 1.98 14.31 -6.82
N THR A 11 2.44 15.03 -5.78
CA THR A 11 3.25 14.45 -4.68
C THR A 11 2.44 14.21 -3.40
N ILE A 12 1.31 14.89 -3.21
CA ILE A 12 0.49 14.79 -1.99
C ILE A 12 -0.17 13.40 -1.89
N PHE A 13 -0.70 12.91 -3.02
CA PHE A 13 -1.38 11.62 -3.09
C PHE A 13 -0.52 10.43 -2.63
N PRO A 14 0.68 10.18 -3.18
CA PRO A 14 1.51 9.07 -2.73
C PRO A 14 1.96 9.22 -1.26
N LEU A 15 2.23 10.45 -0.80
CA LEU A 15 2.60 10.70 0.59
C LEU A 15 1.47 10.35 1.57
N SER A 16 0.23 10.73 1.25
CA SER A 16 -0.92 10.41 2.10
C SER A 16 -1.15 8.91 2.23
N ALA A 17 -0.99 8.15 1.13
CA ALA A 17 -1.09 6.69 1.15
C ALA A 17 0.03 6.05 1.99
N ILE A 18 1.27 6.54 1.87
CA ILE A 18 2.42 6.07 2.66
C ILE A 18 2.23 6.37 4.15
N LEU A 19 1.82 7.60 4.50
CA LEU A 19 1.58 7.99 5.90
C LEU A 19 0.47 7.15 6.52
N THR A 20 -0.66 7.02 5.82
CA THR A 20 -1.79 6.20 6.30
C THR A 20 -1.37 4.75 6.49
N SER A 21 -0.61 4.19 5.54
CA SER A 21 -0.12 2.80 5.61
C SER A 21 0.88 2.60 6.75
N THR A 22 1.76 3.57 6.99
CA THR A 22 2.69 3.55 8.12
C THR A 22 1.91 3.54 9.44
N VAL A 23 0.94 4.44 9.62
CA VAL A 23 0.11 4.52 10.84
C VAL A 23 -0.65 3.21 11.09
N LEU A 24 -1.23 2.64 10.03
CA LEU A 24 -1.92 1.35 10.11
C LEU A 24 -0.97 0.20 10.44
N GLY A 25 0.26 0.21 9.93
CA GLY A 25 1.31 -0.73 10.31
C GLY A 25 1.68 -0.62 11.79
N LEU A 26 1.78 0.61 12.33
CA LEU A 26 2.05 0.85 13.74
C LEU A 26 0.88 0.36 14.63
N ILE A 27 -0.37 0.64 14.24
CA ILE A 27 -1.56 0.21 15.01
C ILE A 27 -1.68 -1.31 15.00
N SER A 28 -1.54 -1.94 13.83
CA SER A 28 -1.61 -3.41 13.71
C SER A 28 -0.46 -4.10 14.42
N GLY A 29 0.78 -3.64 14.28
CA GLY A 29 1.91 -4.17 15.04
C GLY A 29 1.78 -3.93 16.53
N GLY A 30 1.23 -2.78 16.90
CA GLY A 30 0.87 -2.45 18.27
C GLY A 30 -0.08 -3.47 18.86
N SER A 31 -1.12 -3.89 18.13
CA SER A 31 -2.14 -4.83 18.62
C SER A 31 -1.56 -6.12 19.21
N PHE A 32 -0.43 -6.61 18.70
CA PHE A 32 0.27 -7.79 19.22
C PHE A 32 0.93 -7.60 20.60
N ILE A 33 0.97 -6.36 21.13
CA ILE A 33 1.49 -6.03 22.47
C ILE A 33 0.37 -6.10 23.53
N TRP A 34 -0.85 -5.68 23.20
CA TRP A 34 -1.93 -5.40 24.17
C TRP A 34 -3.21 -6.20 23.94
N SER A 35 -3.37 -6.83 22.78
CA SER A 35 -4.56 -7.63 22.44
C SER A 35 -4.28 -9.13 22.51
N PRO A 36 -5.31 -9.96 22.77
CA PRO A 36 -5.22 -11.40 22.54
C PRO A 36 -4.79 -11.71 21.10
N PRO A 37 -4.05 -12.81 20.86
CA PRO A 37 -3.50 -13.14 19.54
C PRO A 37 -4.55 -13.13 18.42
N GLU A 38 -5.70 -13.75 18.63
CA GLU A 38 -6.80 -13.82 17.65
C GLU A 38 -7.26 -12.42 17.21
N ARG A 39 -7.49 -11.52 18.16
CA ARG A 39 -7.89 -10.14 17.86
C ARG A 39 -6.77 -9.36 17.19
N ALA A 40 -5.51 -9.58 17.56
CA ALA A 40 -4.38 -8.89 16.92
C ALA A 40 -4.28 -9.23 15.43
N TRP A 41 -4.56 -10.49 15.07
CA TRP A 41 -4.66 -10.91 13.66
C TRP A 41 -5.82 -10.23 12.92
N ASP A 42 -6.99 -10.11 13.55
CA ASP A 42 -8.11 -9.37 12.94
C ASP A 42 -7.74 -7.91 12.66
N HIS A 43 -7.06 -7.25 13.60
CA HIS A 43 -6.58 -5.87 13.42
C HIS A 43 -5.55 -5.76 12.30
N LEU A 44 -4.65 -6.75 12.19
CA LEU A 44 -3.67 -6.81 11.10
C LEU A 44 -4.34 -6.90 9.73
N ILE A 45 -5.29 -7.84 9.58
CA ILE A 45 -6.00 -8.04 8.32
C ILE A 45 -6.82 -6.80 7.97
N ALA A 46 -7.58 -6.26 8.92
CA ALA A 46 -8.38 -5.06 8.72
C ALA A 46 -7.53 -3.85 8.32
N ALA A 47 -6.41 -3.64 9.00
CA ALA A 47 -5.47 -2.56 8.69
C ALA A 47 -4.89 -2.71 7.28
N PHE A 48 -4.54 -3.94 6.88
CA PHE A 48 -4.01 -4.19 5.55
C PHE A 48 -5.05 -4.02 4.44
N LEU A 49 -6.29 -4.48 4.65
CA LEU A 49 -7.40 -4.22 3.72
C LEU A 49 -7.60 -2.72 3.50
N TRP A 50 -7.46 -1.92 4.55
CA TRP A 50 -7.52 -0.47 4.45
C TRP A 50 -6.36 0.10 3.62
N VAL A 51 -5.15 -0.44 3.75
CA VAL A 51 -4.01 -0.08 2.87
C VAL A 51 -4.32 -0.39 1.40
N LEU A 52 -4.92 -1.54 1.11
CA LEU A 52 -5.33 -1.89 -0.26
C LEU A 52 -6.39 -0.91 -0.81
N MET A 53 -7.38 -0.53 0.01
CA MET A 53 -8.40 0.44 -0.39
C MET A 53 -7.79 1.83 -0.67
N VAL A 54 -6.94 2.33 0.22
CA VAL A 54 -6.31 3.66 0.08
C VAL A 54 -5.39 3.70 -1.13
N THR A 55 -4.55 2.68 -1.32
CA THR A 55 -3.65 2.60 -2.49
C THR A 55 -4.43 2.49 -3.79
N THR A 56 -5.52 1.71 -3.80
CA THR A 56 -6.41 1.58 -4.97
C THR A 56 -7.10 2.91 -5.30
N GLY A 57 -7.73 3.55 -4.32
CA GLY A 57 -8.40 4.83 -4.51
C GLY A 57 -7.44 5.94 -4.97
N THR A 58 -6.25 6.00 -4.36
CA THR A 58 -5.19 6.95 -4.73
C THR A 58 -4.69 6.70 -6.15
N GLY A 59 -4.47 5.44 -6.52
CA GLY A 59 -4.05 5.07 -7.86
C GLY A 59 -5.09 5.41 -8.92
N LEU A 60 -6.35 5.08 -8.70
CA LEU A 60 -7.44 5.47 -9.60
C LEU A 60 -7.55 6.98 -9.76
N ALA A 61 -7.54 7.73 -8.64
CA ALA A 61 -7.58 9.19 -8.68
C ALA A 61 -6.42 9.77 -9.51
N ARG A 62 -5.20 9.26 -9.31
CA ARG A 62 -4.02 9.71 -10.07
C ARG A 62 -4.12 9.33 -11.55
N SER A 63 -4.64 8.15 -11.89
CA SER A 63 -4.89 7.73 -13.27
C SER A 63 -5.90 8.65 -13.98
N PHE A 64 -6.97 9.07 -13.29
CA PHE A 64 -7.92 10.06 -13.82
C PHE A 64 -7.31 11.45 -13.98
N LEU A 65 -6.63 11.96 -12.95
CA LEU A 65 -6.04 13.30 -12.95
C LEU A 65 -4.94 13.45 -14.00
N THR A 66 -4.13 12.40 -14.20
CA THR A 66 -3.08 12.38 -15.23
C THR A 66 -3.61 12.07 -16.62
N ARG A 67 -4.92 11.75 -16.74
CA ARG A 67 -5.59 11.36 -17.99
C ARG A 67 -4.86 10.25 -18.72
N LEU A 68 -4.52 9.20 -17.99
CA LEU A 68 -3.75 8.07 -18.49
C LEU A 68 -4.44 7.45 -19.72
N GLY A 69 -3.80 7.49 -20.88
CA GLY A 69 -4.42 7.06 -22.15
C GLY A 69 -4.48 5.54 -22.34
N ARG A 70 -5.46 5.07 -23.15
CA ARG A 70 -5.43 3.73 -23.74
C ARG A 70 -4.13 3.59 -24.54
N ASN A 71 -3.34 2.54 -24.32
CA ASN A 71 -1.95 2.31 -24.77
C ASN A 71 -0.80 2.85 -23.89
N GLU A 72 -1.04 3.66 -22.84
CA GLU A 72 0.03 4.07 -21.91
C GLU A 72 0.33 3.01 -20.84
N TRP A 73 0.49 1.75 -21.26
CA TRP A 73 0.64 0.58 -20.37
C TRP A 73 1.82 0.67 -19.43
N GLN A 74 2.99 1.06 -19.93
CA GLN A 74 4.20 1.23 -19.11
C GLN A 74 3.99 2.26 -18.01
N ARG A 75 3.28 3.34 -18.34
CA ARG A 75 2.98 4.42 -17.39
C ARG A 75 1.93 4.01 -16.37
N GLY A 76 0.93 3.22 -16.77
CA GLY A 76 -0.02 2.59 -15.85
C GLY A 76 0.65 1.64 -14.87
N TRP A 77 1.50 0.73 -15.35
CA TRP A 77 2.28 -0.17 -14.50
C TRP A 77 3.15 0.59 -13.50
N ARG A 78 3.87 1.60 -13.98
CA ARG A 78 4.71 2.44 -13.13
C ARG A 78 3.90 3.15 -12.05
N LEU A 79 2.73 3.70 -12.39
CA LEU A 79 1.86 4.40 -11.45
C LEU A 79 1.34 3.44 -10.36
N GLY A 80 0.90 2.24 -10.74
CA GLY A 80 0.47 1.21 -9.79
C GLY A 80 1.59 0.82 -8.83
N PHE A 81 2.80 0.60 -9.35
CA PHE A 81 3.97 0.24 -8.55
C PHE A 81 4.38 1.38 -7.60
N GLU A 82 4.46 2.62 -8.09
CA GLU A 82 4.84 3.81 -7.31
C GLU A 82 3.94 4.06 -6.10
N ILE A 83 2.70 3.58 -6.13
CA ILE A 83 1.73 3.80 -5.04
C ILE A 83 1.67 2.61 -4.11
N ALA A 84 1.42 1.41 -4.65
CA ALA A 84 1.17 0.24 -3.82
C ALA A 84 2.45 -0.34 -3.21
N PHE A 85 3.59 -0.27 -3.91
CA PHE A 85 4.84 -0.83 -3.40
C PHE A 85 5.34 -0.06 -2.15
N PRO A 86 5.56 1.26 -2.19
CA PRO A 86 6.03 1.99 -1.01
C PRO A 86 5.05 1.92 0.17
N ALA A 87 3.75 2.00 -0.10
CA ALA A 87 2.72 1.89 0.93
C ALA A 87 2.77 0.53 1.66
N THR A 88 2.85 -0.56 0.90
CA THR A 88 2.96 -1.93 1.46
C THR A 88 4.27 -2.12 2.21
N THR A 89 5.38 -1.63 1.66
CA THR A 89 6.70 -1.69 2.32
C THR A 89 6.69 -0.95 3.65
N CYS A 90 6.17 0.29 3.69
CA CYS A 90 6.08 1.07 4.92
C CYS A 90 5.16 0.43 5.96
N PHE A 91 4.04 -0.14 5.53
CA PHE A 91 3.15 -0.92 6.40
C PHE A 91 3.89 -2.09 7.05
N LEU A 92 4.57 -2.92 6.24
CA LEU A 92 5.30 -4.11 6.73
C LEU A 92 6.48 -3.73 7.63
N LEU A 93 7.21 -2.66 7.32
CA LEU A 93 8.29 -2.15 8.15
C LEU A 93 7.78 -1.66 9.51
N ALA A 94 6.72 -0.85 9.52
CA ALA A 94 6.10 -0.37 10.74
C ALA A 94 5.55 -1.51 11.60
N LEU A 95 4.88 -2.47 10.95
CA LEU A 95 4.41 -3.70 11.58
C LEU A 95 5.57 -4.44 12.26
N ALA A 96 6.64 -4.73 11.51
CA ALA A 96 7.80 -5.47 12.01
C ALA A 96 8.49 -4.77 13.19
N LEU A 97 8.65 -3.45 13.10
CA LEU A 97 9.30 -2.64 14.15
C LEU A 97 8.54 -2.67 15.47
N VAL A 98 7.21 -2.63 15.42
CA VAL A 98 6.38 -2.60 16.63
C VAL A 98 6.12 -4.01 17.15
N SER A 99 5.83 -4.97 16.27
CA SER A 99 5.59 -6.36 16.68
C SER A 99 6.85 -7.03 17.24
N ALA A 100 8.05 -6.56 16.88
CA ALA A 100 9.31 -7.00 17.47
C ALA A 100 9.45 -6.64 18.96
N GLN A 101 8.63 -5.70 19.48
CA GLN A 101 8.69 -5.26 20.88
C GLN A 101 7.72 -6.04 21.78
N GLY A 102 6.61 -6.57 21.25
CA GLY A 102 5.59 -7.30 22.03
C GLY A 102 5.82 -8.79 22.06
N GLY A 103 6.02 -9.42 23.22
CA GLY A 103 6.06 -10.89 23.34
C GLY A 103 4.67 -11.45 23.62
N ALA A 104 4.01 -12.08 22.64
CA ALA A 104 2.75 -12.75 22.94
C ALA A 104 3.00 -14.12 23.56
N THR A 105 2.50 -14.31 24.77
CA THR A 105 2.42 -15.61 25.43
C THR A 105 1.36 -16.47 24.72
N ALA A 106 1.86 -17.52 24.05
CA ALA A 106 1.18 -18.75 23.63
C ALA A 106 0.37 -18.81 22.30
N MET A 107 0.73 -19.87 21.55
CA MET A 107 0.01 -20.77 20.63
C MET A 107 -0.68 -20.26 19.36
N MET A 108 0.00 -20.47 18.23
CA MET A 108 -0.53 -21.27 17.11
C MET A 108 0.66 -21.95 16.42
N GLU A 109 0.58 -23.28 16.27
CA GLU A 109 1.58 -24.15 15.66
C GLU A 109 1.53 -24.04 14.13
N SER A 110 1.81 -22.86 13.59
CA SER A 110 1.97 -22.64 12.16
C SER A 110 3.16 -21.74 11.90
N GLY A 111 3.93 -22.00 10.83
CA GLY A 111 5.15 -21.26 10.47
C GLY A 111 4.97 -19.75 10.22
N MET A 112 3.73 -19.26 10.31
CA MET A 112 3.35 -17.85 10.26
C MET A 112 3.59 -17.12 11.61
N ILE A 113 3.87 -17.86 12.68
CA ILE A 113 4.08 -17.34 14.03
C ILE A 113 5.45 -17.75 14.56
N VAL A 114 6.21 -16.77 15.06
CA VAL A 114 7.46 -17.02 15.80
C VAL A 114 7.32 -16.34 17.16
N ASN A 115 7.33 -17.11 18.25
CA ASN A 115 7.19 -16.60 19.62
C ASN A 115 5.94 -15.72 19.83
N GLY A 116 4.81 -16.12 19.24
CA GLY A 116 3.53 -15.39 19.34
C GLY A 116 3.43 -14.12 18.50
N ARG A 117 4.43 -13.84 17.66
CA ARG A 117 4.48 -12.65 16.78
C ARG A 117 4.24 -13.02 15.32
N PRO A 118 3.71 -12.10 14.50
CA PRO A 118 3.65 -12.29 13.06
C PRO A 118 5.05 -12.44 12.50
N ASN A 119 5.31 -13.55 11.80
CA ASN A 119 6.55 -13.74 11.07
C ASN A 119 6.51 -12.91 9.79
N VAL A 120 6.92 -11.64 9.87
CA VAL A 120 6.84 -10.68 8.75
C VAL A 120 7.60 -11.18 7.51
N LEU A 121 8.67 -11.96 7.67
CA LEU A 121 9.37 -12.58 6.54
C LEU A 121 8.51 -13.61 5.79
N HIS A 122 7.70 -14.40 6.51
CA HIS A 122 6.75 -15.33 5.90
C HIS A 122 5.49 -14.62 5.36
N LEU A 123 5.06 -13.54 6.01
CA LEU A 123 3.88 -12.78 5.59
C LEU A 123 4.16 -11.86 4.40
N ALA A 124 5.38 -11.31 4.28
CA ALA A 124 5.72 -10.34 3.25
C ALA A 124 5.38 -10.82 1.83
N PRO A 125 5.73 -12.05 1.39
CA PRO A 125 5.34 -12.55 0.07
C PRO A 125 3.83 -12.53 -0.15
N LEU A 126 3.03 -12.91 0.86
CA LEU A 126 1.58 -12.94 0.78
C LEU A 126 1.00 -11.51 0.67
N PHE A 127 1.49 -10.58 1.49
CA PHE A 127 1.05 -9.19 1.49
C PHE A 127 1.44 -8.49 0.17
N TYR A 128 2.65 -8.70 -0.34
CA TYR A 128 3.03 -8.19 -1.66
C TYR A 128 2.20 -8.81 -2.79
N SER A 129 1.88 -10.10 -2.70
CA SER A 129 1.01 -10.76 -3.70
C SER A 129 -0.39 -10.15 -3.71
N MET A 130 -0.94 -9.84 -2.54
CA MET A 130 -2.23 -9.15 -2.42
C MET A 130 -2.15 -7.69 -2.87
N ALA A 131 -1.04 -6.99 -2.59
CA ALA A 131 -0.79 -5.63 -3.04
C ALA A 131 -0.59 -5.52 -4.57
N ALA A 132 -0.28 -6.63 -5.25
CA ALA A 132 -0.26 -6.67 -6.70
C ALA A 132 -1.65 -6.43 -7.31
N LEU A 133 -2.74 -6.74 -6.60
CA LEU A 133 -4.10 -6.44 -7.05
C LEU A 133 -4.33 -4.93 -7.26
N PRO A 134 -4.09 -4.05 -6.27
CA PRO A 134 -4.10 -2.60 -6.48
C PRO A 134 -3.19 -2.15 -7.63
N MET A 135 -1.98 -2.71 -7.74
CA MET A 135 -1.04 -2.36 -8.82
C MET A 135 -1.64 -2.64 -10.20
N LEU A 136 -2.27 -3.80 -10.35
CA LEU A 136 -2.91 -4.23 -11.59
C LEU A 136 -4.19 -3.44 -11.86
N LEU A 137 -5.03 -3.22 -10.86
CA LEU A 137 -6.33 -2.57 -11.03
C LEU A 137 -6.21 -1.08 -11.35
N THR A 138 -5.31 -0.37 -10.65
CA THR A 138 -5.18 1.09 -10.78
C THR A 138 -4.43 1.56 -12.02
N GLY A 139 -3.51 0.72 -12.51
CA GLY A 139 -2.71 1.00 -13.70
C GLY A 139 -3.23 0.25 -14.92
N PRO A 140 -2.79 -1.00 -15.15
CA PRO A 140 -3.22 -1.85 -16.27
C PRO A 140 -4.73 -1.92 -16.48
N GLY A 141 -5.50 -2.17 -15.41
CA GLY A 141 -6.97 -2.24 -15.44
C GLY A 141 -7.61 -0.91 -15.83
N PHE A 142 -7.05 0.20 -15.35
CA PHE A 142 -7.48 1.53 -15.78
C PHE A 142 -7.14 1.78 -17.25
N VAL A 143 -5.93 1.44 -17.73
CA VAL A 143 -5.52 1.65 -19.12
C VAL A 143 -6.47 0.94 -20.10
N LEU A 144 -6.92 -0.28 -19.76
CA LEU A 144 -7.90 -1.03 -20.56
C LEU A 144 -9.24 -0.31 -20.69
N THR A 145 -9.70 0.29 -19.60
CA THR A 145 -11.02 0.92 -19.52
C THR A 145 -10.96 2.42 -19.81
N SER A 146 -9.76 3.00 -19.92
CA SER A 146 -9.54 4.44 -19.91
C SER A 146 -10.37 5.16 -20.98
N PRO A 147 -11.06 6.26 -20.66
CA PRO A 147 -11.77 7.05 -21.65
C PRO A 147 -10.83 7.93 -22.49
N TYR A 148 -9.55 8.03 -22.13
CA TYR A 148 -8.60 8.93 -22.76
C TYR A 148 -7.84 8.25 -23.90
N ARG A 149 -7.64 8.97 -25.01
CA ARG A 149 -6.79 8.54 -26.13
C ARG A 149 -5.32 8.84 -25.81
N VAL A 150 -4.40 8.12 -26.47
CA VAL A 150 -2.95 8.39 -26.41
C VAL A 150 -2.72 9.88 -26.66
N ARG A 151 -2.00 10.54 -25.75
CA ARG A 151 -1.59 11.92 -25.96
C ARG A 151 -0.50 11.92 -27.03
N ALA A 152 -0.76 12.54 -28.18
CA ALA A 152 0.27 12.70 -29.21
C ALA A 152 1.48 13.41 -28.60
N GLU A 153 2.67 12.82 -28.71
CA GLU A 153 3.89 13.50 -28.30
C GLU A 153 4.06 14.75 -29.17
N PRO A 154 4.40 15.91 -28.59
CA PRO A 154 4.81 17.05 -29.38
C PRO A 154 6.06 16.63 -30.18
N THR A 155 5.94 16.62 -31.50
CA THR A 155 7.09 16.43 -32.39
C THR A 155 8.14 17.49 -32.07
N PRO A 156 9.42 17.11 -31.93
CA PRO A 156 10.51 18.02 -31.58
C PRO A 156 10.69 19.14 -32.61
#